data_AF-A0A109WRT0-F1
#
_entry.id   AF-A0A109WRT0-F1
#
_cell.length_a   1.000
_cell.length_b   1.000
_cell.length_c   1.000
_cell.angle_alpha   90.00
_cell.angle_beta   90.00
_cell.angle_gamma   90.00
#
_symmetry.space_group_name_H-M   'P 1'
#
loop_
_entity.id
_entity.type
_entity.pdbx_description
1 polymer ?
#
loop_
_entity_poly.entity_id
_entity_poly.type
_entity_poly.pdbx_seq_one_letter_code
_entity_poly.pdbx_strand_id
1 'polypeptide(L)'
;MLEAKTAELEQIGTPQWTDSEVERYLRTGEYDGFFVGWPGSNLADIATRASQRLRSALVTETMRRSRGFESVSRLPVDLYVWNSEKLKPMVDGLFNPSERATVIRLLSDNVVFVTRANLEKILMAERWLSTAWDVANIFLESVKAPTLSGQPCNIVGLSQETRCYVSMDYFDETDPFADFVVHEAAHVFHNSRRVACGLAASARTDYILDIDYRMRETFAYACEAWSRISSAADCRGDRKALILQHADRGLPSDDRVNHDEYLDVLFDAARAHNGWQRIAKRCEPRQRASKSFQSAVD
;
A
#
# COMPACT_ATOMS: atom_id res chain seq x y z
N MET A 1 -13.27 -6.87 -41.67
CA MET A 1 -13.07 -5.97 -40.51
C MET A 1 -14.41 -5.52 -39.90
N LEU A 2 -15.42 -5.18 -40.71
CA LEU A 2 -16.77 -4.88 -40.20
C LEU A 2 -17.47 -6.14 -39.63
N GLU A 3 -17.48 -7.25 -40.39
CA GLU A 3 -18.11 -8.53 -39.99
C GLU A 3 -17.50 -9.16 -38.72
N ALA A 4 -16.18 -9.04 -38.53
CA ALA A 4 -15.51 -9.51 -37.32
C ALA A 4 -15.96 -8.73 -36.08
N LYS A 5 -16.17 -7.41 -36.23
CA LYS A 5 -16.66 -6.54 -35.16
C LYS A 5 -18.14 -6.81 -34.84
N THR A 6 -18.93 -7.21 -35.83
CA THR A 6 -20.34 -7.60 -35.64
C THR A 6 -20.46 -8.93 -34.90
N ALA A 7 -19.64 -9.93 -35.26
CA ALA A 7 -19.61 -11.22 -34.57
C ALA A 7 -19.11 -11.10 -33.12
N GLU A 8 -18.20 -10.17 -32.84
CA GLU A 8 -17.70 -9.88 -31.48
C GLU A 8 -18.80 -9.25 -30.60
N LEU A 9 -19.65 -8.39 -31.18
CA LEU A 9 -20.81 -7.81 -30.48
C LEU A 9 -21.92 -8.84 -30.20
N GLU A 10 -22.11 -9.82 -31.08
CA GLU A 10 -23.11 -10.90 -30.92
C GLU A 10 -22.75 -11.88 -29.78
N GLN A 11 -21.49 -11.91 -29.36
CA GLN A 11 -21.03 -12.78 -28.26
C GLN A 11 -21.11 -12.13 -26.88
N ILE A 12 -21.30 -10.81 -26.80
CA ILE A 12 -21.33 -10.09 -25.52
C ILE A 12 -22.48 -10.61 -24.65
N GLY A 13 -22.19 -10.87 -23.37
CA GLY A 13 -23.16 -11.38 -22.39
C GLY A 13 -23.49 -12.87 -22.51
N THR A 14 -22.87 -13.58 -23.46
CA THR A 14 -22.91 -15.06 -23.49
C THR A 14 -22.06 -15.65 -22.36
N PRO A 15 -22.30 -16.91 -21.96
CA PRO A 15 -21.44 -17.61 -21.00
C PRO A 15 -19.97 -17.64 -21.42
N GLN A 16 -19.69 -17.92 -22.69
CA GLN A 16 -18.32 -17.98 -23.23
C GLN A 16 -17.61 -16.63 -23.13
N TRP A 17 -18.30 -15.54 -23.47
CA TRP A 17 -17.75 -14.20 -23.31
C TRP A 17 -17.50 -13.85 -21.85
N THR A 18 -18.42 -14.22 -20.96
CA THR A 18 -18.27 -13.98 -19.52
C THR A 18 -17.05 -14.74 -18.97
N ASP A 19 -16.82 -15.98 -19.42
CA ASP A 19 -15.65 -16.76 -19.03
C ASP A 19 -14.35 -16.12 -19.54
N SER A 20 -14.35 -15.58 -20.76
CA SER A 20 -13.19 -14.84 -21.29
C SER A 20 -12.87 -13.57 -20.49
N GLU A 21 -13.88 -12.86 -19.97
CA GLU A 21 -13.67 -11.71 -19.09
C GLU A 21 -13.13 -12.11 -17.72
N VAL A 22 -13.56 -13.27 -17.19
CA VAL A 22 -12.96 -13.86 -15.97
C VAL A 22 -11.49 -14.19 -16.21
N GLU A 23 -11.15 -14.84 -17.31
CA GLU A 23 -9.76 -15.17 -17.67
C GLU A 23 -8.91 -13.91 -17.86
N ARG A 24 -9.46 -12.88 -18.51
CA ARG A 24 -8.80 -11.58 -18.68
C ARG A 24 -8.50 -10.96 -17.34
N TYR A 25 -9.48 -10.89 -16.44
CA TYR A 25 -9.29 -10.38 -15.08
C TYR A 25 -8.26 -11.18 -14.30
N LEU A 26 -8.31 -12.51 -14.33
CA LEU A 26 -7.32 -13.34 -13.65
C LEU A 26 -5.91 -13.08 -14.17
N ARG A 27 -5.72 -12.91 -15.49
CA ARG A 27 -4.40 -12.71 -16.10
C ARG A 27 -3.84 -11.31 -15.88
N THR A 28 -4.69 -10.29 -15.82
CA THR A 28 -4.27 -8.88 -15.93
C THR A 28 -4.67 -8.00 -14.74
N GLY A 29 -5.61 -8.44 -13.92
CA GLY A 29 -6.26 -7.61 -12.89
C GLY A 29 -7.25 -6.58 -13.45
N GLU A 30 -7.32 -6.41 -14.77
CA GLU A 30 -8.21 -5.46 -15.41
C GLU A 30 -9.65 -5.98 -15.52
N TYR A 31 -10.61 -5.09 -15.33
CA TYR A 31 -12.04 -5.35 -15.47
C TYR A 31 -12.75 -4.09 -15.94
N ASP A 32 -13.92 -4.24 -16.57
CA ASP A 32 -14.78 -3.09 -16.86
C ASP A 32 -15.52 -2.64 -15.60
N GLY A 33 -15.26 -1.42 -15.13
CA GLY A 33 -15.91 -0.84 -13.96
C GLY A 33 -17.42 -0.63 -14.09
N PHE A 34 -17.94 -0.59 -15.32
CA PHE A 34 -19.38 -0.52 -15.59
C PHE A 34 -20.02 -1.89 -15.85
N PHE A 35 -19.22 -2.95 -15.98
CA PHE A 35 -19.65 -4.30 -16.31
C PHE A 35 -20.59 -4.34 -17.53
N VAL A 36 -20.29 -3.56 -18.56
CA VAL A 36 -21.07 -3.51 -19.80
C VAL A 36 -21.11 -4.91 -20.42
N GLY A 37 -22.32 -5.36 -20.77
CA GLY A 37 -22.52 -6.67 -21.39
C GLY A 37 -22.68 -7.82 -20.41
N TRP A 38 -22.41 -7.64 -19.11
CA TRP A 38 -22.63 -8.68 -18.12
C TRP A 38 -24.13 -8.94 -17.90
N PRO A 39 -24.55 -10.20 -17.67
CA PRO A 39 -25.95 -10.55 -17.50
C PRO A 39 -26.50 -10.06 -16.15
N GLY A 40 -27.70 -9.49 -16.15
CA GLY A 40 -28.41 -9.10 -14.93
C GLY A 40 -29.68 -8.31 -15.23
N SER A 41 -30.50 -8.13 -14.19
CA SER A 41 -31.82 -7.49 -14.31
C SER A 41 -31.76 -5.95 -14.28
N ASN A 42 -30.70 -5.38 -13.69
CA ASN A 42 -30.43 -3.95 -13.61
C ASN A 42 -28.94 -3.71 -13.27
N LEU A 43 -28.47 -2.47 -13.32
CA LEU A 43 -27.06 -2.12 -13.12
C LEU A 43 -26.49 -2.60 -11.76
N ALA A 44 -27.27 -2.50 -10.68
CA ALA A 44 -26.80 -2.93 -9.36
C ALA A 44 -26.66 -4.46 -9.29
N ASP A 45 -27.65 -5.19 -9.80
CA ASP A 45 -27.61 -6.66 -9.90
C ASP A 45 -26.45 -7.14 -10.78
N ILE A 46 -26.22 -6.47 -11.93
CA ILE A 46 -25.08 -6.73 -12.82
C ILE A 46 -23.76 -6.56 -12.05
N ALA A 47 -23.54 -5.40 -11.43
CA ALA A 47 -22.30 -5.11 -10.74
C ALA A 47 -22.04 -6.08 -9.58
N THR A 48 -23.06 -6.41 -8.79
CA THR A 48 -22.95 -7.37 -7.69
C THR A 48 -22.58 -8.77 -8.20
N ARG A 49 -23.29 -9.30 -9.20
CA ARG A 49 -23.03 -10.64 -9.74
C ARG A 49 -21.69 -10.75 -10.42
N ALA A 50 -21.33 -9.75 -11.24
CA ALA A 50 -20.06 -9.71 -11.93
C ALA A 50 -18.90 -9.68 -10.94
N SER A 51 -18.95 -8.76 -9.96
CA SER A 51 -17.92 -8.67 -8.92
C SER A 51 -17.82 -9.95 -8.10
N GLN A 52 -18.95 -10.58 -7.75
CA GLN A 52 -18.94 -11.85 -7.03
C GLN A 52 -18.31 -12.97 -7.87
N ARG A 53 -18.65 -13.09 -9.15
CA ARG A 53 -18.05 -14.08 -10.06
C ARG A 53 -16.53 -13.92 -10.15
N LEU A 54 -16.06 -12.68 -10.34
CA LEU A 54 -14.64 -12.36 -10.44
C LEU A 54 -13.89 -12.67 -9.13
N ARG A 55 -14.44 -12.29 -7.97
CA ARG A 55 -13.84 -12.63 -6.66
C ARG A 55 -13.78 -14.13 -6.41
N SER A 56 -14.86 -14.87 -6.70
CA SER A 56 -14.88 -16.32 -6.53
C SER A 56 -13.88 -17.04 -7.45
N ALA A 57 -13.75 -16.57 -8.69
CA ALA A 57 -12.74 -17.07 -9.63
C ALA A 57 -11.32 -16.80 -9.12
N LEU A 58 -11.07 -15.58 -8.61
CA LEU A 58 -9.79 -15.19 -8.02
C LEU A 58 -9.41 -16.09 -6.84
N VAL A 59 -10.32 -16.26 -5.87
CA VAL A 59 -10.09 -17.14 -4.72
C VAL A 59 -9.75 -18.56 -5.18
N THR A 60 -10.56 -19.10 -6.09
CA THR A 60 -10.38 -20.47 -6.60
C THR A 60 -9.02 -20.62 -7.25
N GLU A 61 -8.64 -19.70 -8.13
CA GLU A 61 -7.39 -19.76 -8.87
C GLU A 61 -6.17 -19.55 -7.96
N THR A 62 -6.22 -18.59 -7.04
CA THR A 62 -5.14 -18.34 -6.08
C THR A 62 -4.94 -19.53 -5.14
N MET A 63 -6.03 -20.14 -4.66
CA MET A 63 -5.93 -21.37 -3.88
C MET A 63 -5.38 -22.53 -4.71
N ARG A 64 -5.80 -22.66 -5.97
CA ARG A 64 -5.31 -23.69 -6.90
C ARG A 64 -3.80 -23.59 -7.12
N ARG A 65 -3.28 -22.39 -7.39
CA ARG A 65 -1.85 -22.13 -7.67
C ARG A 65 -0.98 -22.33 -6.44
N SER A 66 -1.47 -21.96 -5.26
CA SER A 66 -0.74 -22.13 -4.02
C SER A 66 -0.75 -23.56 -3.48
N ARG A 67 -1.44 -24.53 -4.11
CA ARG A 67 -1.43 -25.93 -3.62
C ARG A 67 -0.02 -26.51 -3.69
N GLY A 68 0.43 -27.10 -2.58
CA GLY A 68 1.79 -27.65 -2.45
C GLY A 68 2.85 -26.62 -2.07
N PHE A 69 2.46 -25.35 -1.91
CA PHE A 69 3.32 -24.27 -1.42
C PHE A 69 2.90 -23.87 0.00
N GLU A 70 3.88 -23.76 0.88
CA GLU A 70 3.71 -23.32 2.27
C GLU A 70 4.74 -22.25 2.61
N SER A 71 4.31 -21.23 3.35
CA SER A 71 5.24 -20.29 3.98
C SER A 71 5.83 -20.94 5.22
N VAL A 72 7.15 -20.78 5.40
CA VAL A 72 7.88 -21.28 6.58
C VAL A 72 7.73 -20.32 7.76
N SER A 73 7.45 -19.04 7.48
CA SER A 73 7.38 -17.98 8.47
C SER A 73 6.13 -18.12 9.35
N ARG A 74 6.27 -17.72 10.62
CA ARG A 74 5.19 -17.75 11.60
C ARG A 74 4.83 -16.35 12.03
N LEU A 75 3.53 -16.09 12.10
CA LEU A 75 3.03 -14.86 12.68
C LEU A 75 3.33 -14.80 14.19
N PRO A 76 3.55 -13.58 14.73
CA PRO A 76 3.45 -13.32 16.16
C PRO A 76 2.12 -13.84 16.73
N VAL A 77 2.15 -14.31 17.98
CA VAL A 77 0.96 -14.84 18.67
C VAL A 77 -0.12 -13.76 18.83
N ASP A 78 0.30 -12.55 19.19
CA ASP A 78 -0.57 -11.38 19.27
C ASP A 78 -0.11 -10.34 18.27
N LEU A 79 -0.78 -10.32 17.11
CA LEU A 79 -0.48 -9.37 16.05
C LEU A 79 -0.81 -7.93 16.41
N TYR A 80 -1.83 -7.70 17.23
CA TYR A 80 -2.20 -6.34 17.62
C TYR A 80 -1.10 -5.72 18.49
N VAL A 81 -0.61 -6.47 19.48
CA VAL A 81 0.50 -6.05 20.34
C VAL A 81 1.77 -5.86 19.50
N TRP A 82 2.08 -6.82 18.64
CA TRP A 82 3.26 -6.73 17.77
C TRP A 82 3.21 -5.51 16.85
N ASN A 83 2.09 -5.26 16.16
CA ASN A 83 1.89 -4.08 15.32
C ASN A 83 2.04 -2.78 16.13
N SER A 84 1.44 -2.75 17.32
CA SER A 84 1.49 -1.59 18.22
C SER A 84 2.94 -1.26 18.61
N GLU A 85 3.71 -2.25 19.04
CA GLU A 85 5.12 -2.07 19.41
C GLU A 85 5.97 -1.65 18.22
N LYS A 86 5.75 -2.30 17.07
CA LYS A 86 6.47 -2.03 15.83
C LYS A 86 6.29 -0.59 15.34
N LEU A 87 5.06 -0.08 15.38
CA LEU A 87 4.70 1.23 14.84
C LEU A 87 4.86 2.37 15.84
N LYS A 88 5.02 2.05 17.13
CA LYS A 88 5.16 3.02 18.21
C LYS A 88 6.23 4.09 17.98
N PRO A 89 7.47 3.76 17.57
CA PRO A 89 8.50 4.79 17.36
C PRO A 89 8.11 5.84 16.31
N MET A 90 7.50 5.41 15.20
CA MET A 90 7.02 6.30 14.15
C MET A 90 5.89 7.20 14.67
N VAL A 91 4.88 6.62 15.33
CA VAL A 91 3.74 7.39 15.83
C VAL A 91 4.13 8.36 16.94
N ASP A 92 4.96 7.93 17.89
CA ASP A 92 5.48 8.81 18.95
C ASP A 92 6.30 9.96 18.37
N GLY A 93 7.06 9.70 17.30
CA GLY A 93 7.85 10.69 16.60
C GLY A 93 7.03 11.69 15.81
N LEU A 94 5.93 11.27 15.17
CA LEU A 94 5.14 12.10 14.26
C LEU A 94 4.00 12.86 14.95
N PHE A 95 3.39 12.29 15.98
CA PHE A 95 2.12 12.80 16.53
C PHE A 95 2.24 13.38 17.93
N ASN A 96 1.33 14.30 18.22
CA ASN A 96 1.18 14.89 19.54
C ASN A 96 0.67 13.84 20.54
N PRO A 97 1.04 13.93 21.84
CA PRO A 97 0.63 12.93 22.84
C PRO A 97 -0.88 12.63 22.89
N SER A 98 -1.72 13.63 22.61
CA SER A 98 -3.19 13.49 22.57
C SER A 98 -3.71 12.59 21.45
N GLU A 99 -2.93 12.36 20.38
CA GLU A 99 -3.37 11.62 19.20
C GLU A 99 -2.75 10.21 19.11
N ARG A 100 -1.59 9.99 19.76
CA ARG A 100 -0.80 8.76 19.61
C ARG A 100 -1.58 7.49 19.89
N ALA A 101 -2.38 7.46 20.96
CA ALA A 101 -3.18 6.28 21.31
C ALA A 101 -4.23 5.95 20.23
N THR A 102 -4.88 6.97 19.66
CA THR A 102 -5.85 6.79 18.58
C THR A 102 -5.17 6.29 17.31
N VAL A 103 -4.03 6.88 16.94
CA VAL A 103 -3.28 6.49 15.73
C VAL A 103 -2.69 5.08 15.87
N ILE A 104 -2.11 4.72 17.02
CA ILE A 104 -1.59 3.37 17.25
C ILE A 104 -2.70 2.34 17.11
N ARG A 105 -3.84 2.54 17.79
CA ARG A 105 -4.97 1.62 17.66
C ARG A 105 -5.42 1.48 16.20
N LEU A 106 -5.59 2.62 15.51
CA LEU A 106 -5.96 2.62 14.09
C LEU A 106 -5.02 1.74 13.25
N LEU A 107 -3.71 1.94 13.36
CA LEU A 107 -2.77 1.19 12.53
C LEU A 107 -2.71 -0.29 12.96
N SER A 108 -2.66 -0.57 14.27
CA SER A 108 -2.60 -1.94 14.78
C SER A 108 -3.78 -2.80 14.37
N ASP A 109 -4.97 -2.21 14.26
CA ASP A 109 -6.20 -2.87 13.82
C ASP A 109 -6.25 -3.09 12.30
N ASN A 110 -5.46 -2.34 11.52
CA ASN A 110 -5.59 -2.30 10.07
C ASN A 110 -4.37 -2.84 9.29
N VAL A 111 -3.26 -3.15 9.96
CA VAL A 111 -2.16 -3.91 9.37
C VAL A 111 -2.50 -5.40 9.40
N VAL A 112 -2.65 -5.98 8.20
CA VAL A 112 -3.08 -7.36 7.99
C VAL A 112 -2.04 -8.11 7.17
N PHE A 113 -1.37 -9.07 7.80
CA PHE A 113 -0.56 -10.04 7.07
C PHE A 113 -1.47 -10.98 6.28
N VAL A 114 -1.19 -11.11 4.98
CA VAL A 114 -1.98 -11.93 4.07
C VAL A 114 -1.52 -13.38 4.19
N THR A 115 -2.41 -14.25 4.66
CA THR A 115 -2.11 -15.67 4.91
C THR A 115 -3.14 -16.55 4.24
N ARG A 116 -2.82 -17.85 4.07
CA ARG A 116 -3.79 -18.82 3.57
C ARG A 116 -5.09 -18.84 4.39
N ALA A 117 -5.00 -18.62 5.70
CA ALA A 117 -6.14 -18.70 6.61
C ALA A 117 -7.12 -17.53 6.48
N ASN A 118 -6.67 -16.33 6.08
CA ASN A 118 -7.51 -15.15 5.95
C ASN A 118 -7.75 -14.71 4.50
N LEU A 119 -7.02 -15.28 3.53
CA LEU A 119 -7.05 -14.88 2.12
C LEU A 119 -8.45 -14.83 1.53
N GLU A 120 -9.23 -15.91 1.64
CA GLU A 120 -10.58 -15.96 1.07
C GLU A 120 -11.46 -14.84 1.62
N LYS A 121 -11.43 -14.62 2.94
CA LYS A 121 -12.18 -13.55 3.58
C LYS A 121 -11.75 -12.17 3.07
N ILE A 122 -10.45 -11.95 2.88
CA ILE A 122 -9.91 -10.70 2.37
C ILE A 122 -10.39 -10.46 0.93
N LEU A 123 -10.14 -11.42 0.03
CA LEU A 123 -10.46 -11.28 -1.40
C LEU A 123 -11.97 -11.13 -1.65
N MET A 124 -12.81 -11.80 -0.86
CA MET A 124 -14.27 -11.70 -0.98
C MET A 124 -14.82 -10.36 -0.45
N ALA A 125 -14.15 -9.75 0.53
CA ALA A 125 -14.60 -8.50 1.16
C ALA A 125 -13.98 -7.23 0.55
N GLU A 126 -12.89 -7.36 -0.22
CA GLU A 126 -12.19 -6.22 -0.79
C GLU A 126 -13.09 -5.45 -1.76
N ARG A 127 -13.12 -4.12 -1.61
CA ARG A 127 -13.99 -3.21 -2.33
C ARG A 127 -13.63 -3.16 -3.81
N TRP A 128 -12.34 -3.04 -4.11
CA TRP A 128 -11.83 -2.87 -5.47
C TRP A 128 -11.28 -4.20 -6.01
N LEU A 129 -11.75 -4.61 -7.19
CA LEU A 129 -11.30 -5.88 -7.78
C LEU A 129 -9.80 -5.84 -8.14
N SER A 130 -9.27 -4.68 -8.54
CA SER A 130 -7.84 -4.49 -8.75
C SER A 130 -7.03 -4.74 -7.47
N THR A 131 -7.44 -4.14 -6.35
CA THR A 131 -6.82 -4.37 -5.03
C THR A 131 -6.91 -5.84 -4.62
N ALA A 132 -8.04 -6.51 -4.86
CA ALA A 132 -8.17 -7.94 -4.59
C ALA A 132 -7.15 -8.75 -5.41
N TRP A 133 -6.98 -8.42 -6.69
CA TRP A 133 -6.00 -9.05 -7.56
C TRP A 133 -4.55 -8.83 -7.08
N ASP A 134 -4.20 -7.61 -6.66
CA ASP A 134 -2.88 -7.31 -6.09
C ASP A 134 -2.63 -8.11 -4.81
N VAL A 135 -3.60 -8.15 -3.89
CA VAL A 135 -3.52 -8.92 -2.64
C VAL A 135 -3.35 -10.43 -2.89
N ALA A 136 -4.01 -10.96 -3.92
CA ALA A 136 -3.82 -12.34 -4.32
C ALA A 136 -2.38 -12.62 -4.78
N ASN A 137 -1.75 -11.69 -5.49
CA ASN A 137 -0.36 -11.83 -5.91
C ASN A 137 0.62 -11.65 -4.74
N ILE A 138 0.38 -10.71 -3.82
CA ILE A 138 1.13 -10.59 -2.56
C ILE A 138 1.20 -11.95 -1.85
N PHE A 139 0.05 -12.63 -1.72
CA PHE A 139 0.00 -13.95 -1.11
C PHE A 139 0.77 -15.01 -1.91
N LEU A 140 0.58 -15.10 -3.23
CA LEU A 140 1.24 -16.10 -4.06
C LEU A 140 2.77 -15.97 -4.00
N GLU A 141 3.30 -14.75 -4.09
CA GLU A 141 4.73 -14.50 -3.96
C GLU A 141 5.27 -14.86 -2.57
N SER A 142 4.50 -14.57 -1.52
CA SER A 142 4.90 -14.90 -0.14
C SER A 142 5.05 -16.41 0.11
N VAL A 143 4.32 -17.25 -0.63
CA VAL A 143 4.44 -18.71 -0.57
C VAL A 143 5.31 -19.28 -1.69
N LYS A 144 5.96 -18.42 -2.48
CA LYS A 144 6.80 -18.78 -3.64
C LYS A 144 6.04 -19.56 -4.73
N ALA A 145 4.73 -19.33 -4.83
CA ALA A 145 3.91 -19.85 -5.92
C ALA A 145 3.92 -18.89 -7.12
N PRO A 146 3.68 -19.38 -8.35
CA PRO A 146 3.54 -18.51 -9.52
C PRO A 146 2.41 -17.48 -9.36
N THR A 147 2.71 -16.21 -9.62
CA THR A 147 1.74 -15.10 -9.66
C THR A 147 0.68 -15.33 -10.74
N LEU A 148 -0.44 -14.61 -10.65
CA LEU A 148 -1.58 -14.71 -11.56
C LEU A 148 -1.21 -14.38 -13.02
N SER A 149 -0.43 -13.32 -13.23
CA SER A 149 0.09 -12.91 -14.54
C SER A 149 1.26 -13.77 -15.04
N GLY A 150 1.87 -14.58 -14.17
CA GLY A 150 3.09 -15.33 -14.45
C GLY A 150 4.36 -14.47 -14.49
N GLN A 151 4.27 -13.18 -14.12
CA GLN A 151 5.40 -12.27 -13.95
C GLN A 151 5.53 -11.89 -12.47
N PRO A 152 6.75 -11.61 -11.96
CA PRO A 152 6.92 -11.07 -10.62
C PRO A 152 6.09 -9.80 -10.44
N CYS A 153 5.28 -9.78 -9.38
CA CYS A 153 4.51 -8.62 -8.95
C CYS A 153 5.45 -7.63 -8.24
N ASN A 154 6.41 -8.13 -7.46
CA ASN A 154 7.33 -7.35 -6.63
C ASN A 154 6.61 -6.40 -5.66
N ILE A 155 5.38 -6.75 -5.29
CA ILE A 155 4.57 -6.00 -4.31
C ILE A 155 4.66 -6.77 -3.00
N VAL A 156 5.36 -6.20 -2.02
CA VAL A 156 5.51 -6.80 -0.68
C VAL A 156 4.49 -6.26 0.32
N GLY A 157 3.80 -5.18 -0.02
CA GLY A 157 2.74 -4.55 0.76
C GLY A 157 1.85 -3.67 -0.11
N LEU A 158 0.65 -3.37 0.39
CA LEU A 158 -0.29 -2.45 -0.24
C LEU A 158 -1.17 -1.76 0.80
N SER A 159 -1.29 -0.44 0.69
CA SER A 159 -2.16 0.37 1.54
C SER A 159 -3.38 0.89 0.75
N GLN A 160 -4.59 0.55 1.22
CA GLN A 160 -5.86 1.02 0.67
C GLN A 160 -6.71 1.65 1.78
N GLU A 161 -6.96 2.96 1.67
CA GLU A 161 -7.61 3.76 2.72
C GLU A 161 -6.87 3.62 4.06
N THR A 162 -7.43 2.87 5.02
CA THR A 162 -6.78 2.57 6.31
C THR A 162 -6.13 1.20 6.36
N ARG A 163 -6.48 0.28 5.45
CA ARG A 163 -6.01 -1.11 5.46
C ARG A 163 -4.64 -1.23 4.83
N CYS A 164 -3.76 -1.96 5.49
CA CYS A 164 -2.42 -2.29 5.00
C CYS A 164 -2.33 -3.81 4.85
N TYR A 165 -2.30 -4.31 3.61
CA TYR A 165 -2.04 -5.71 3.32
C TYR A 165 -0.54 -5.92 3.23
N VAL A 166 -0.02 -6.88 3.98
CA VAL A 166 1.43 -7.10 4.10
C VAL A 166 1.77 -8.55 3.77
N SER A 167 2.81 -8.76 2.98
CA SER A 167 3.34 -10.09 2.66
C SER A 167 3.91 -10.79 3.89
N MET A 168 3.76 -12.13 3.95
CA MET A 168 4.46 -12.95 4.95
C MET A 168 5.98 -12.95 4.78
N ASP A 169 6.48 -12.55 3.60
CA ASP A 169 7.92 -12.39 3.35
C ASP A 169 8.58 -11.38 4.30
N TYR A 170 7.79 -10.55 4.98
CA TYR A 170 8.29 -9.58 5.97
C TYR A 170 9.13 -10.24 7.06
N PHE A 171 8.74 -11.44 7.45
CA PHE A 171 9.43 -12.18 8.52
C PHE A 171 10.70 -12.89 8.03
N ASP A 172 10.88 -13.00 6.71
CA ASP A 172 12.04 -13.61 6.07
C ASP A 172 12.95 -12.54 5.41
N GLU A 173 12.59 -11.26 5.51
CA GLU A 173 13.33 -10.15 4.91
C GLU A 173 14.75 -10.03 5.48
N THR A 174 15.71 -9.84 4.59
CA THR A 174 17.15 -9.82 4.88
C THR A 174 17.79 -8.45 4.70
N ASP A 175 17.15 -7.53 3.96
CA ASP A 175 17.60 -6.14 3.91
C ASP A 175 17.41 -5.49 5.29
N PRO A 176 18.51 -5.08 5.97
CA PRO A 176 18.42 -4.46 7.28
C PRO A 176 17.67 -3.13 7.28
N PHE A 177 17.42 -2.51 6.13
CA PHE A 177 16.72 -1.24 5.97
C PHE A 177 15.26 -1.40 5.51
N ALA A 178 14.85 -2.60 5.11
CA ALA A 178 13.48 -2.86 4.69
C ALA A 178 12.55 -3.05 5.91
N ASP A 179 11.42 -2.36 5.88
CA ASP A 179 10.40 -2.35 6.92
C ASP A 179 9.06 -1.95 6.31
N PHE A 180 8.56 -2.81 5.42
CA PHE A 180 7.36 -2.50 4.67
C PHE A 180 6.09 -2.48 5.52
N VAL A 181 6.09 -2.98 6.76
CA VAL A 181 5.00 -2.69 7.72
C VAL A 181 4.94 -1.20 8.05
N VAL A 182 6.09 -0.57 8.29
CA VAL A 182 6.18 0.87 8.53
C VAL A 182 5.85 1.64 7.24
N HIS A 183 6.31 1.15 6.09
CA HIS A 183 5.98 1.72 4.77
C HIS A 183 4.47 1.81 4.54
N GLU A 184 3.76 0.68 4.62
CA GLU A 184 2.32 0.66 4.36
C GLU A 184 1.54 1.48 5.39
N ALA A 185 1.98 1.45 6.65
CA ALA A 185 1.38 2.27 7.70
C ALA A 185 1.58 3.78 7.45
N ALA A 186 2.71 4.19 6.86
CA ALA A 186 2.96 5.57 6.51
C ALA A 186 1.98 6.07 5.44
N HIS A 187 1.57 5.21 4.50
CA HIS A 187 0.57 5.55 3.49
C HIS A 187 -0.80 5.89 4.07
N VAL A 188 -1.19 5.24 5.18
CA VAL A 188 -2.45 5.56 5.88
C VAL A 188 -2.51 7.06 6.22
N PHE A 189 -1.36 7.67 6.54
CA PHE A 189 -1.33 9.06 6.98
C PHE A 189 -1.74 10.08 5.89
N HIS A 190 -1.46 9.79 4.62
CA HIS A 190 -1.80 10.68 3.50
C HIS A 190 -2.95 10.16 2.62
N ASN A 191 -3.45 8.95 2.91
CA ASN A 191 -4.61 8.38 2.24
C ASN A 191 -5.90 8.57 3.03
N SER A 192 -5.81 8.67 4.36
CA SER A 192 -6.98 8.70 5.25
C SER A 192 -7.28 10.09 5.81
N ARG A 193 -8.57 10.42 5.88
CA ARG A 193 -9.06 11.68 6.46
C ARG A 193 -9.08 11.63 7.97
N ARG A 194 -8.70 12.72 8.63
CA ARG A 194 -8.60 12.84 10.10
C ARG A 194 -9.87 12.40 10.82
N VAL A 195 -11.01 12.98 10.42
CA VAL A 195 -12.31 12.73 11.07
C VAL A 195 -12.76 11.29 10.90
N ALA A 196 -12.49 10.68 9.74
CA ALA A 196 -12.82 9.27 9.49
C ALA A 196 -12.03 8.33 10.41
N CYS A 197 -10.86 8.75 10.86
CA CYS A 197 -9.99 8.01 11.77
C CYS A 197 -10.16 8.40 13.25
N GLY A 198 -11.17 9.19 13.59
CA GLY A 198 -11.43 9.62 14.97
C GLY A 198 -10.44 10.67 15.49
N LEU A 199 -9.71 11.36 14.61
CA LEU A 199 -8.88 12.51 14.96
C LEU A 199 -9.66 13.81 14.80
N ALA A 200 -9.30 14.81 15.59
CA ALA A 200 -9.87 16.14 15.45
C ALA A 200 -9.56 16.73 14.06
N ALA A 201 -10.52 17.45 13.47
CA ALA A 201 -10.31 18.19 12.24
C ALA A 201 -9.13 19.16 12.39
N SER A 202 -8.38 19.37 11.30
CA SER A 202 -7.27 20.32 11.26
C SER A 202 -7.59 21.42 10.26
N ALA A 203 -7.27 22.67 10.60
CA ALA A 203 -7.38 23.78 9.66
C ALA A 203 -6.36 23.70 8.52
N ARG A 204 -5.29 22.91 8.68
CA ARG A 204 -4.20 22.80 7.72
C ARG A 204 -4.45 21.73 6.65
N THR A 205 -5.06 20.62 7.03
CA THR A 205 -5.27 19.48 6.14
C THR A 205 -6.45 18.61 6.58
N ASP A 206 -7.13 18.01 5.61
CA ASP A 206 -8.17 17.01 5.83
C ASP A 206 -7.60 15.61 6.13
N TYR A 207 -6.35 15.35 5.76
CA TYR A 207 -5.66 14.07 5.92
C TYR A 207 -4.91 13.98 7.25
N ILE A 208 -4.59 12.76 7.71
CA ILE A 208 -3.89 12.56 8.99
C ILE A 208 -2.59 13.38 9.04
N LEU A 209 -1.79 13.33 7.96
CA LEU A 209 -0.63 14.19 7.71
C LEU A 209 -0.75 14.87 6.34
N ASP A 210 -0.25 16.11 6.25
CA ASP A 210 -0.23 16.93 5.04
C ASP A 210 1.04 16.63 4.22
N ILE A 211 1.03 15.54 3.45
CA ILE A 211 2.16 15.13 2.61
C ILE A 211 1.90 15.51 1.16
N ASP A 212 2.86 16.19 0.52
CA ASP A 212 2.81 16.54 -0.89
C ASP A 212 2.61 15.28 -1.74
N TYR A 213 1.69 15.33 -2.70
CA TYR A 213 1.37 14.20 -3.56
C TYR A 213 2.62 13.58 -4.22
N ARG A 214 3.58 14.41 -4.66
CA ARG A 214 4.84 13.91 -5.26
C ARG A 214 5.78 13.26 -4.25
N MET A 215 5.59 13.54 -2.97
CA MET A 215 6.46 13.08 -1.88
C MET A 215 5.90 11.88 -1.12
N ARG A 216 4.73 11.35 -1.50
CA ARG A 216 4.05 10.28 -0.74
C ARG A 216 4.88 9.00 -0.64
N GLU A 217 5.42 8.53 -1.76
CA GLU A 217 6.32 7.36 -1.79
C GLU A 217 7.65 7.65 -1.11
N THR A 218 8.24 8.83 -1.36
CA THR A 218 9.47 9.26 -0.68
C THR A 218 9.27 9.31 0.84
N PHE A 219 8.12 9.76 1.32
CA PHE A 219 7.77 9.78 2.73
C PHE A 219 7.65 8.36 3.30
N ALA A 220 6.96 7.45 2.62
CA ALA A 220 6.80 6.07 3.06
C ALA A 220 8.15 5.33 3.13
N TYR A 221 8.97 5.40 2.07
CA TYR A 221 10.32 4.83 2.07
C TYR A 221 11.24 5.49 3.10
N ALA A 222 11.14 6.81 3.31
CA ALA A 222 11.94 7.48 4.34
C ALA A 222 11.53 7.02 5.75
N CYS A 223 10.23 6.83 6.00
CA CYS A 223 9.74 6.26 7.26
C CYS A 223 10.23 4.81 7.46
N GLU A 224 10.19 4.00 6.41
CA GLU A 224 10.69 2.62 6.38
C GLU A 224 12.18 2.54 6.73
N ALA A 225 13.05 3.21 5.97
CA ALA A 225 14.49 3.16 6.25
C ALA A 225 14.81 3.78 7.62
N TRP A 226 14.13 4.86 7.99
CA TRP A 226 14.36 5.53 9.27
C TRP A 226 13.93 4.70 10.47
N SER A 227 12.92 3.83 10.37
CA SER A 227 12.55 2.93 11.47
C SER A 227 13.73 2.02 11.85
N ARG A 228 14.40 1.47 10.83
CA ARG A 228 15.57 0.60 10.98
C ARG A 228 16.79 1.35 11.46
N ILE A 229 17.10 2.50 10.82
CA ILE A 229 18.24 3.35 11.18
C ILE A 229 18.11 3.86 12.62
N SER A 230 16.94 4.36 13.01
CA SER A 230 16.73 4.92 14.34
C SER A 230 16.73 3.87 15.45
N SER A 231 16.33 2.63 15.14
CA SER A 231 16.40 1.51 16.08
C SER A 231 17.82 0.96 16.25
N ALA A 232 18.67 1.05 15.24
CA ALA A 232 20.03 0.48 15.26
C ALA A 232 21.12 1.47 15.69
N ALA A 233 20.85 2.78 15.64
CA ALA A 233 21.83 3.82 15.91
C ALA A 233 21.75 4.39 17.33
N ASP A 234 22.89 4.41 18.04
CA ASP A 234 23.01 5.02 19.36
C ASP A 234 23.21 6.54 19.29
N CYS A 235 23.91 7.03 18.26
CA CYS A 235 24.20 8.44 18.09
C CYS A 235 23.99 8.95 16.67
N ARG A 236 24.14 10.27 16.48
CA ARG A 236 24.00 10.93 15.16
C ARG A 236 25.05 10.44 14.15
N GLY A 237 26.25 10.10 14.60
CA GLY A 237 27.32 9.55 13.76
C GLY A 237 26.90 8.22 13.15
N ASP A 238 26.35 7.33 13.97
CA ASP A 238 25.90 5.99 13.54
C ASP A 238 24.75 6.10 12.54
N ARG A 239 23.79 7.01 12.76
CA ARG A 239 22.70 7.26 11.80
C ARG A 239 23.23 7.64 10.42
N LYS A 240 24.22 8.53 10.37
CA LYS A 240 24.86 8.94 9.12
C LYS A 240 25.57 7.76 8.44
N ALA A 241 26.29 6.95 9.21
CA ALA A 241 26.98 5.78 8.69
C ALA A 241 26.00 4.73 8.11
N LEU A 242 24.88 4.49 8.80
CA LEU A 242 23.82 3.60 8.33
C LEU A 242 23.14 4.10 7.06
N ILE A 243 22.91 5.41 6.92
CA ILE A 243 22.37 5.99 5.67
C ILE A 243 23.32 5.77 4.49
N LEU A 244 24.63 5.96 4.71
CA LEU A 244 25.63 5.69 3.67
C LEU A 244 25.66 4.21 3.30
N GLN A 245 25.59 3.32 4.29
CA GLN A 245 25.49 1.88 4.06
C GLN A 245 24.23 1.50 3.27
N HIS A 246 23.09 2.14 3.57
CA HIS A 246 21.85 1.94 2.82
C HIS A 246 22.02 2.39 1.35
N ALA A 247 22.61 3.56 1.12
CA ALA A 247 22.89 4.07 -0.22
C ALA A 247 23.80 3.13 -1.04
N ASP A 248 24.78 2.49 -0.42
CA ASP A 248 25.69 1.54 -1.08
C ASP A 248 25.05 0.19 -1.41
N ARG A 249 24.03 -0.24 -0.65
CA ARG A 249 23.37 -1.55 -0.81
C ARG A 249 22.30 -1.58 -1.89
N GLY A 250 21.72 -0.43 -2.21
CA GLY A 250 20.63 -0.30 -3.17
C GLY A 250 19.53 0.60 -2.63
N LEU A 251 19.13 1.57 -3.44
CA LEU A 251 18.01 2.46 -3.15
C LEU A 251 16.69 1.85 -3.65
N PRO A 252 15.53 2.32 -3.16
CA PRO A 252 14.23 1.85 -3.64
C PRO A 252 14.14 1.86 -5.17
N SER A 253 13.73 0.75 -5.78
CA SER A 253 13.59 0.65 -7.24
C SER A 253 12.35 1.32 -7.81
N ASP A 254 11.56 2.01 -6.98
CA ASP A 254 10.33 2.69 -7.38
C ASP A 254 10.63 4.02 -8.09
N ASP A 255 10.27 4.10 -9.37
CA ASP A 255 10.47 5.29 -10.23
C ASP A 255 9.75 6.56 -9.73
N ARG A 256 8.80 6.42 -8.80
CA ARG A 256 8.13 7.55 -8.15
C ARG A 256 9.04 8.25 -7.13
N VAL A 257 10.13 7.60 -6.72
CA VAL A 257 11.08 8.11 -5.72
C VAL A 257 12.26 8.78 -6.41
N ASN A 258 12.46 10.07 -6.17
CA ASN A 258 13.73 10.71 -6.49
C ASN A 258 14.78 10.35 -5.42
N HIS A 259 15.81 9.61 -5.83
CA HIS A 259 16.85 9.08 -4.93
C HIS A 259 17.66 10.16 -4.20
N ASP A 260 18.00 11.26 -4.88
CA ASP A 260 18.72 12.38 -4.27
C ASP A 260 17.86 13.06 -3.20
N GLU A 261 16.59 13.33 -3.52
CA GLU A 261 15.64 13.94 -2.57
C GLU A 261 15.36 13.02 -1.38
N TYR A 262 15.25 11.71 -1.62
CA TYR A 262 15.10 10.68 -0.59
C TYR A 262 16.29 10.65 0.38
N LEU A 263 17.52 10.60 -0.12
CA LEU A 263 18.72 10.61 0.71
C LEU A 263 18.87 11.93 1.48
N ASP A 264 18.55 13.06 0.85
CA ASP A 264 18.54 14.37 1.50
C ASP A 264 17.56 14.43 2.68
N VAL A 265 16.36 13.83 2.54
CA VAL A 265 15.38 13.69 3.62
C VAL A 265 15.96 12.88 4.79
N LEU A 266 16.59 11.74 4.51
CA LEU A 266 17.20 10.90 5.54
C LEU A 266 18.36 11.60 6.26
N PHE A 267 19.24 12.28 5.52
CA PHE A 267 20.34 13.01 6.12
C PHE A 267 19.88 14.21 6.96
N ASP A 268 18.79 14.90 6.57
CA ASP A 268 18.19 15.94 7.42
C ASP A 268 17.64 15.33 8.73
N ALA A 269 16.96 14.19 8.64
CA ALA A 269 16.48 13.46 9.80
C ALA A 269 17.61 13.02 10.74
N ALA A 270 18.72 12.51 10.21
CA ALA A 270 19.89 12.07 10.97
C ALA A 270 20.55 13.20 11.78
N ARG A 271 20.55 14.42 11.25
CA ARG A 271 21.12 15.61 11.93
C ARG A 271 20.26 16.07 13.10
N ALA A 272 18.97 15.76 13.09
CA ALA A 272 18.02 16.21 14.10
C ALA A 272 17.83 15.22 15.25
N HIS A 273 17.37 15.74 16.39
CA HIS A 273 16.87 14.89 17.49
C HIS A 273 15.47 14.33 17.21
N ASN A 274 14.69 15.02 16.37
CA ASN A 274 13.31 14.69 16.03
C ASN A 274 13.17 14.21 14.58
N GLY A 275 13.95 13.20 14.18
CA GLY A 275 14.07 12.75 12.78
C GLY A 275 12.72 12.45 12.11
N TRP A 276 11.79 11.78 12.79
CA TRP A 276 10.43 11.53 12.28
C TRP A 276 9.71 12.82 11.82
N GLN A 277 9.71 13.86 12.67
CA GLN A 277 9.10 15.14 12.33
C GLN A 277 9.81 15.85 11.18
N ARG A 278 11.13 15.65 11.05
CA ARG A 278 11.90 16.20 9.93
C ARG A 278 11.53 15.54 8.61
N ILE A 279 11.38 14.22 8.60
CA ILE A 279 10.92 13.47 7.43
C ILE A 279 9.56 14.00 6.99
N ALA A 280 8.58 14.07 7.88
CA ALA A 280 7.26 14.60 7.57
C ALA A 280 7.34 16.03 7.03
N LYS A 281 8.05 16.93 7.73
CA LYS A 281 8.18 18.33 7.32
C LYS A 281 8.84 18.52 5.96
N ARG A 282 9.84 17.71 5.62
CA ARG A 282 10.51 17.77 4.30
C ARG A 282 9.58 17.31 3.17
N CYS A 283 8.59 16.49 3.48
CA CYS A 283 7.60 15.95 2.55
C CYS A 283 6.29 16.75 2.52
N GLU A 284 6.15 17.82 3.32
CA GLU A 284 4.97 18.70 3.26
C GLU A 284 4.94 19.50 1.95
N PRO A 285 3.76 19.93 1.47
CA PRO A 285 3.66 20.82 0.32
C PRO A 285 4.49 22.08 0.52
N ARG A 286 5.39 22.38 -0.42
CA ARG A 286 6.13 23.65 -0.39
C ARG A 286 5.12 24.78 -0.50
N GLN A 287 5.16 25.75 0.41
CA GLN A 287 4.30 26.94 0.31
C GLN A 287 4.52 27.56 -1.07
N ARG A 288 3.49 27.52 -1.92
CA ARG A 288 3.47 28.32 -3.14
C ARG A 288 3.62 29.76 -2.65
N ALA A 289 4.73 30.41 -2.98
CA ALA A 289 4.85 31.85 -2.82
C ALA A 289 3.57 32.46 -3.39
N SER A 290 2.79 33.12 -2.55
CA SER A 290 1.61 33.86 -3.00
C SER A 290 2.13 34.83 -4.05
N LYS A 291 1.80 34.58 -5.33
CA LYS A 291 1.89 35.64 -6.32
C LYS A 291 0.77 36.62 -5.95
N SER A 292 1.09 37.56 -5.06
CA SER A 292 0.39 38.82 -4.99
C SER A 292 0.60 39.49 -6.33
N PHE A 293 -0.33 39.25 -7.27
CA PHE A 293 -0.50 40.13 -8.41
C PHE A 293 -1.02 41.45 -7.86
N GLN A 294 -0.08 42.30 -7.45
CA GLN A 294 -0.32 43.73 -7.31
C GLN A 294 -0.41 44.24 -8.76
N SER A 295 -1.62 44.38 -9.29
CA SER A 295 -1.82 45.18 -10.50
C SER A 295 -1.66 46.64 -10.10
N ALA A 296 -0.47 47.17 -10.29
CA ALA A 296 -0.20 48.59 -10.27
C ALA A 296 0.67 48.90 -11.48
N VAL A 297 0.03 49.19 -12.63
CA VAL A 297 0.55 50.09 -13.66
C VAL A 297 -0.66 50.65 -14.42
N ASP A 298 -0.85 51.96 -14.22
CA ASP A 298 -1.20 53.02 -15.18
C ASP A 298 -2.15 52.72 -16.37
#